data_AF-W2CVW2-F1
#
_entry.id   AF-W2CVW2-F1
#
_cell.length_a   1.000
_cell.length_b   1.000
_cell.length_c   1.000
_cell.angle_alpha   90.00
_cell.angle_beta   90.00
_cell.angle_gamma   90.00
#
_symmetry.space_group_name_H-M   'P 1'
#
loop_
_entity.id
_entity.type
_entity.pdbx_description
1 polymer ?
#
loop_
_entity_poly.entity_id
_entity_poly.type
_entity_poly.pdbx_seq_one_letter_code
_entity_poly.pdbx_strand_id
1 'polypeptide(L)'
;MKKQADKSNINTDKTSDSVGRSSKNGEIEAYLSQHYVFRYNTVWGRAEYRGREDTRFVKVGHSEINTLRRELDNEAGITTSPDNLYSIIESDFSPRINPIQEYFKALPAAALDDSNTHAIRELADCVVVRNPEKWLLYLTKWLVAVVANAMDDRECRNHTCLVLTGEQGRFKTTFLDLLCPPKLHGYSYTGKIYPQEKDTLTYVGQNLIINIDDQLKALNKR
;
A
#
# COMPACT_ATOMS: atom_id res chain seq x y z
N MET A 1 20.96 -0.04 -80.92
CA MET A 1 19.93 -0.99 -80.43
C MET A 1 20.61 -2.31 -80.11
N LYS A 2 20.95 -2.56 -78.83
CA LYS A 2 21.57 -3.81 -78.36
C LYS A 2 20.60 -4.49 -77.39
N LYS A 3 20.32 -5.78 -77.62
CA LYS A 3 19.67 -6.68 -76.67
C LYS A 3 20.71 -7.12 -75.64
N GLN A 4 20.35 -7.13 -74.35
CA GLN A 4 20.93 -8.04 -73.37
C GLN A 4 19.93 -8.28 -72.24
N ALA A 5 19.92 -9.53 -71.78
CA ALA A 5 19.05 -10.11 -70.78
C ALA A 5 19.51 -9.71 -69.36
N ASP A 6 18.59 -9.76 -68.39
CA ASP A 6 18.81 -10.55 -67.18
C ASP A 6 17.49 -10.84 -66.47
N LYS A 7 17.17 -12.13 -66.36
CA LYS A 7 16.14 -12.67 -65.48
C LYS A 7 16.86 -13.18 -64.24
N SER A 8 16.82 -12.44 -63.14
CA SER A 8 17.19 -12.93 -61.82
C SER A 8 15.94 -13.43 -61.10
N ASN A 9 15.93 -14.73 -60.82
CA ASN A 9 14.93 -15.45 -60.04
C ASN A 9 14.91 -14.90 -58.59
N ILE A 10 13.76 -14.39 -58.16
CA ILE A 10 13.48 -14.15 -56.75
C ILE A 10 13.07 -15.51 -56.14
N ASN A 11 14.03 -16.16 -55.49
CA ASN A 11 13.76 -17.26 -54.57
C ASN A 11 12.95 -16.69 -53.39
N THR A 12 11.63 -16.91 -53.43
CA THR A 12 10.74 -16.77 -52.28
C THR A 12 10.86 -18.02 -51.42
N ASP A 13 11.99 -18.16 -50.73
CA ASP A 13 12.15 -19.21 -49.73
C ASP A 13 11.50 -18.78 -48.42
N LYS A 14 10.30 -19.32 -48.21
CA LYS A 14 9.74 -19.77 -46.94
C LYS A 14 9.89 -18.82 -45.76
N THR A 15 8.89 -17.94 -45.63
CA THR A 15 8.36 -17.51 -44.33
C THR A 15 8.11 -18.74 -43.46
N SER A 16 8.97 -18.94 -42.46
CA SER A 16 8.72 -19.87 -41.37
C SER A 16 7.65 -19.26 -40.47
N ASP A 17 6.63 -20.06 -40.16
CA ASP A 17 5.50 -19.71 -39.33
C ASP A 17 5.95 -19.16 -37.97
N SER A 18 5.71 -17.86 -37.76
CA SER A 18 5.86 -17.18 -36.47
C SER A 18 4.68 -17.53 -35.57
N VAL A 19 4.65 -18.75 -35.05
CA VAL A 19 3.87 -19.07 -33.86
C VAL A 19 4.56 -18.34 -32.69
N GLY A 20 3.85 -17.37 -32.10
CA GLY A 20 4.39 -16.32 -31.24
C GLY A 20 5.38 -16.81 -30.18
N ARG A 21 6.67 -16.51 -30.38
CA ARG A 21 7.71 -16.71 -29.37
C ARG A 21 7.49 -15.68 -28.27
N SER A 22 7.16 -16.14 -27.06
CA SER A 22 7.14 -15.29 -25.87
C SER A 22 8.49 -14.58 -25.74
N SER A 23 8.49 -13.29 -25.41
CA SER A 23 9.74 -12.59 -25.12
C SER A 23 10.31 -13.13 -23.82
N LYS A 24 11.64 -13.05 -23.64
CA LYS A 24 12.29 -13.45 -22.37
C LYS A 24 11.66 -12.75 -21.16
N ASN A 25 11.35 -11.45 -21.29
CA ASN A 25 10.68 -10.72 -20.21
C ASN A 25 9.23 -11.19 -20.01
N GLY A 26 8.51 -11.55 -21.07
CA GLY A 26 7.18 -12.17 -20.95
C GLY A 26 7.21 -13.51 -20.21
N GLU A 27 8.25 -14.33 -20.39
CA GLU A 27 8.43 -15.57 -19.63
C GLU A 27 8.74 -15.30 -18.15
N ILE A 28 9.57 -14.28 -17.86
CA ILE A 28 9.84 -13.84 -16.49
C ILE A 28 8.56 -13.34 -15.83
N GLU A 29 7.79 -12.47 -16.49
CA GLU A 29 6.52 -11.94 -15.99
C GLU A 29 5.49 -13.05 -15.74
N ALA A 30 5.43 -14.04 -16.62
CA ALA A 30 4.55 -15.20 -16.45
C ALA A 30 4.93 -16.03 -15.21
N TYR A 31 6.22 -16.32 -15.03
CA TYR A 31 6.71 -17.01 -13.82
C TYR A 31 6.41 -16.19 -12.56
N LEU A 32 6.79 -14.91 -12.54
CA LEU A 32 6.55 -14.04 -11.39
C LEU A 32 5.07 -13.96 -11.05
N SER A 33 4.20 -13.81 -12.05
CA SER A 33 2.75 -13.78 -11.86
C SER A 33 2.23 -15.12 -11.35
N GLN A 34 2.74 -16.25 -11.83
CA GLN A 34 2.30 -17.56 -11.40
C GLN A 34 2.59 -17.82 -9.92
N HIS A 35 3.70 -17.33 -9.39
CA HIS A 35 4.16 -17.64 -8.03
C HIS A 35 3.84 -16.54 -7.00
N TYR A 36 3.73 -15.29 -7.45
CA TYR A 36 3.66 -14.13 -6.56
C TYR A 36 2.56 -13.15 -6.96
N VAL A 37 2.17 -12.32 -5.98
CA VAL A 37 1.36 -11.13 -6.22
C VAL A 37 2.21 -9.91 -5.94
N PHE A 38 2.42 -9.10 -6.97
CA PHE A 38 3.16 -7.84 -6.88
C PHE A 38 2.21 -6.65 -6.79
N ARG A 39 2.67 -5.59 -6.13
CA ARG A 39 2.04 -4.27 -6.16
C ARG A 39 3.07 -3.17 -5.96
N TYR A 40 2.79 -2.00 -6.51
CA TYR A 40 3.49 -0.78 -6.13
C TYR A 40 2.66 -0.04 -5.08
N ASN A 41 3.13 -0.04 -3.84
CA ASN A 41 2.47 0.64 -2.72
C ASN A 41 2.65 2.15 -2.87
N THR A 42 1.56 2.86 -3.19
CA THR A 42 1.60 4.31 -3.44
C THR A 42 1.75 5.15 -2.17
N VAL A 43 1.42 4.60 -1.00
CA VAL A 43 1.59 5.27 0.29
C VAL A 43 3.08 5.34 0.63
N TRP A 44 3.79 4.22 0.57
CA TRP A 44 5.23 4.17 0.86
C TRP A 44 6.14 4.47 -0.33
N GLY A 45 5.59 4.50 -1.55
CA GLY A 45 6.37 4.74 -2.78
C GLY A 45 7.35 3.63 -3.11
N ARG A 46 6.94 2.36 -2.98
CA ARG A 46 7.82 1.20 -3.21
C ARG A 46 7.10 -0.03 -3.73
N ALA A 47 7.82 -0.89 -4.45
CA ALA A 47 7.34 -2.20 -4.84
C ALA A 47 7.33 -3.18 -3.65
N GLU A 48 6.28 -3.99 -3.58
CA GLU A 48 6.09 -5.03 -2.58
C GLU A 48 5.52 -6.28 -3.25
N TYR A 49 5.81 -7.45 -2.66
CA TYR A 49 5.28 -8.71 -3.14
C TYR A 49 4.96 -9.66 -1.99
N ARG A 50 4.22 -10.72 -2.30
CA ARG A 50 3.95 -11.85 -1.41
C ARG A 50 3.81 -13.12 -2.22
N GLY A 51 4.06 -14.28 -1.63
CA GLY A 51 3.64 -15.55 -2.21
C GLY A 51 2.13 -15.60 -2.40
N ARG A 52 1.64 -16.41 -3.34
CA ARG A 52 0.19 -16.52 -3.58
C ARG A 52 -0.60 -16.96 -2.34
N GLU A 53 -0.02 -17.86 -1.55
CA GLU A 53 -0.59 -18.36 -0.29
C GLU A 53 -0.29 -17.46 0.93
N ASP A 54 0.66 -16.52 0.79
CA ASP A 54 0.99 -15.60 1.87
C ASP A 54 -0.04 -14.48 1.99
N THR A 55 -0.21 -13.97 3.20
CA THR A 55 -1.13 -12.83 3.46
C THR A 55 -0.41 -11.48 3.54
N ARG A 56 0.90 -11.50 3.81
CA ARG A 56 1.68 -10.29 4.11
C ARG A 56 2.58 -9.91 2.94
N PHE A 57 2.45 -8.67 2.49
CA PHE A 57 3.39 -8.07 1.56
C PHE A 57 4.72 -7.72 2.24
N VAL A 58 5.82 -8.00 1.55
CA VAL A 58 7.18 -7.61 1.93
C VAL A 58 7.78 -6.68 0.88
N LYS A 59 8.67 -5.78 1.31
CA LYS A 59 9.36 -4.85 0.42
C LYS A 59 10.23 -5.64 -0.56
N VAL A 60 10.19 -5.28 -1.84
CA VAL A 60 11.18 -5.76 -2.80
C VAL A 60 12.50 -5.06 -2.54
N GLY A 61 13.45 -5.77 -1.93
CA GLY A 61 14.80 -5.32 -1.69
C GLY A 61 15.84 -6.17 -2.41
N HIS A 62 17.12 -5.91 -2.11
CA HIS A 62 18.22 -6.63 -2.75
C HIS A 62 18.21 -8.14 -2.47
N SER A 63 17.85 -8.53 -1.24
CA SER A 63 17.73 -9.94 -0.85
C SER A 63 16.60 -10.64 -1.61
N GLU A 64 15.46 -9.97 -1.73
CA GLU A 64 14.27 -10.48 -2.41
C GLU A 64 14.53 -10.65 -3.91
N ILE A 65 15.18 -9.66 -4.55
CA ILE A 65 15.58 -9.77 -5.96
C ILE A 65 16.56 -10.92 -6.20
N ASN A 66 17.54 -11.11 -5.32
CA ASN A 66 18.46 -12.24 -5.45
C ASN A 66 17.74 -13.59 -5.27
N THR A 67 16.72 -13.63 -4.42
CA THR A 67 15.86 -14.81 -4.23
C THR A 67 15.07 -15.12 -5.50
N LEU A 68 14.34 -14.14 -6.05
CA LEU A 68 13.57 -14.28 -7.28
C LEU A 68 14.46 -14.69 -8.46
N ARG A 69 15.66 -14.11 -8.56
CA ARG A 69 16.63 -14.45 -9.58
C ARG A 69 17.08 -15.91 -9.49
N ARG A 70 17.39 -16.39 -8.28
CA ARG A 70 17.80 -17.77 -8.03
C ARG A 70 16.68 -18.76 -8.38
N GLU A 71 15.44 -18.41 -8.07
CA GLU A 71 14.26 -19.23 -8.36
C GLU A 71 14.00 -19.33 -9.88
N LEU A 72 14.03 -18.20 -10.59
CA LEU A 72 13.92 -18.17 -12.06
C LEU A 72 14.99 -19.03 -12.74
N ASP A 73 16.23 -18.98 -12.27
CA ASP A 73 17.33 -19.77 -12.84
C ASP A 73 17.15 -21.27 -12.57
N ASN A 74 16.76 -21.65 -11.35
CA ASN A 74 16.64 -23.05 -10.94
C ASN A 74 15.37 -23.74 -11.44
N GLU A 75 14.24 -23.03 -11.46
CA GLU A 75 12.91 -23.61 -11.70
C GLU A 75 12.43 -23.38 -13.13
N ALA A 76 12.70 -22.19 -13.69
CA ALA A 76 12.31 -21.83 -15.05
C ALA A 76 13.46 -21.93 -16.06
N GLY A 77 14.71 -22.10 -15.60
CA GLY A 77 15.89 -22.09 -16.47
C GLY A 77 16.17 -20.71 -17.10
N ILE A 78 15.65 -19.62 -16.50
CA ILE A 78 15.75 -18.26 -17.04
C ILE A 78 16.79 -17.46 -16.26
N THR A 79 17.99 -17.32 -16.81
CA THR A 79 19.01 -16.44 -16.24
C THR A 79 18.70 -14.97 -16.54
N THR A 80 18.58 -14.12 -15.51
CA THR A 80 18.34 -12.67 -15.65
C THR A 80 19.24 -11.86 -14.71
N SER A 81 19.37 -10.55 -14.95
CA SER A 81 20.09 -9.63 -14.05
C SER A 81 19.15 -9.06 -12.97
N PRO A 82 19.69 -8.67 -11.80
CA PRO A 82 18.93 -7.92 -10.80
C PRO A 82 18.27 -6.64 -11.37
N ASP A 83 18.98 -5.89 -12.21
CA ASP A 83 18.47 -4.64 -12.78
C ASP A 83 17.28 -4.87 -13.72
N ASN A 84 17.27 -5.97 -14.48
CA ASN A 84 16.12 -6.33 -15.31
C ASN A 84 14.91 -6.69 -14.44
N LEU A 85 15.12 -7.40 -13.32
CA LEU A 85 14.05 -7.71 -12.37
C LEU A 85 13.49 -6.44 -11.71
N TYR A 86 14.34 -5.53 -11.25
CA TYR A 86 13.87 -4.23 -10.76
C TYR A 86 13.08 -3.48 -11.83
N SER A 87 13.59 -3.41 -13.06
CA SER A 87 12.93 -2.72 -14.17
C SER A 87 11.54 -3.31 -14.47
N ILE A 88 11.39 -4.63 -14.47
CA ILE A 88 10.09 -5.29 -14.64
C ILE A 88 9.19 -4.97 -13.45
N ILE A 89 9.65 -5.23 -12.22
CA ILE A 89 8.83 -5.09 -11.00
C ILE A 89 8.41 -3.64 -10.75
N GLU A 90 9.24 -2.65 -11.08
CA GLU A 90 8.92 -1.23 -10.90
C GLU A 90 8.12 -0.63 -12.08
N SER A 91 7.88 -1.42 -13.13
CA SER A 91 7.02 -1.03 -14.25
C SER A 91 5.53 -1.31 -13.99
N ASP A 92 4.70 -1.12 -15.03
CA ASP A 92 3.26 -1.41 -15.02
C ASP A 92 2.92 -2.89 -14.77
N PHE A 93 3.92 -3.79 -14.76
CA PHE A 93 3.78 -5.15 -14.25
C PHE A 93 3.24 -5.19 -12.81
N SER A 94 3.66 -4.24 -11.96
CA SER A 94 3.16 -4.11 -10.60
C SER A 94 2.04 -3.07 -10.54
N PRO A 95 0.78 -3.46 -10.30
CA PRO A 95 -0.31 -2.51 -10.17
C PRO A 95 -0.05 -1.52 -9.03
N ARG A 96 -0.31 -0.24 -9.30
CA ARG A 96 -0.19 0.83 -8.29
C ARG A 96 -1.41 0.79 -7.38
N ILE A 97 -1.20 0.50 -6.10
CA ILE A 97 -2.26 0.30 -5.12
C ILE A 97 -1.99 1.18 -3.90
N ASN A 98 -3.02 1.86 -3.40
CA ASN A 98 -3.04 2.44 -2.05
C ASN A 98 -3.60 1.37 -1.08
N PRO A 99 -2.78 0.72 -0.24
CA PRO A 99 -3.26 -0.39 0.59
C PRO A 99 -4.25 0.03 1.68
N ILE A 100 -4.21 1.30 2.10
CA ILE A 100 -5.17 1.85 3.06
C ILE A 100 -6.54 1.94 2.39
N GLN A 101 -6.62 2.48 1.17
CA GLN A 101 -7.87 2.53 0.42
C GLN A 101 -8.40 1.14 0.07
N GLU A 102 -7.51 0.23 -0.35
CA GLU A 102 -7.86 -1.16 -0.65
C GLU A 102 -8.50 -1.84 0.56
N TYR A 103 -7.95 -1.64 1.75
CA TYR A 103 -8.54 -2.14 2.99
C TYR A 103 -9.98 -1.67 3.18
N PHE A 104 -10.25 -0.35 3.06
CA PHE A 104 -11.61 0.17 3.25
C PHE A 104 -12.56 -0.25 2.13
N LYS A 105 -12.10 -0.36 0.89
CA LYS A 105 -12.90 -0.85 -0.26
C LYS A 105 -13.25 -2.33 -0.15
N ALA A 106 -12.40 -3.12 0.51
CA ALA A 106 -12.62 -4.55 0.73
C ALA A 106 -13.50 -4.86 1.94
N LEU A 107 -13.83 -3.87 2.77
CA LEU A 107 -14.81 -4.06 3.83
C LEU A 107 -16.15 -4.44 3.22
N PRO A 108 -16.89 -5.40 3.81
CA PRO A 108 -18.25 -5.68 3.39
C PRO A 108 -19.04 -4.37 3.34
N ALA A 109 -19.82 -4.18 2.28
CA ALA A 109 -20.79 -3.10 2.25
C ALA A 109 -21.64 -3.25 3.50
N ALA A 110 -21.48 -2.30 4.43
CA ALA A 110 -22.25 -2.30 5.66
C ALA A 110 -23.72 -2.34 5.25
N ALA A 111 -24.43 -3.43 5.59
CA ALA A 111 -25.83 -3.25 5.88
C ALA A 111 -25.85 -2.15 6.95
N LEU A 112 -26.50 -1.03 6.67
CA LEU A 112 -26.77 0.00 7.66
C LEU A 112 -27.79 -0.58 8.64
N ASP A 113 -27.37 -1.60 9.38
CA ASP A 113 -28.11 -2.22 10.45
C ASP A 113 -27.65 -1.64 11.78
N ASP A 114 -28.42 -1.92 12.83
CA ASP A 114 -28.14 -1.40 14.17
C ASP A 114 -26.77 -1.85 14.71
N SER A 115 -26.18 -2.93 14.17
CA SER A 115 -24.90 -3.50 14.62
C SER A 115 -23.71 -2.59 14.33
N ASN A 116 -23.66 -1.91 13.19
CA ASN A 116 -22.56 -0.99 12.87
C ASN A 116 -22.62 0.30 13.71
N THR A 117 -23.82 0.81 13.98
CA THR A 117 -24.03 1.90 14.94
C THR A 117 -23.62 1.48 16.35
N HIS A 118 -23.81 0.20 16.69
CA HIS A 118 -23.40 -0.37 17.98
C HIS A 118 -21.88 -0.38 18.17
N ALA A 119 -21.10 -0.73 17.15
CA ALA A 119 -19.64 -0.84 17.27
C ALA A 119 -18.93 0.49 17.64
N ILE A 120 -19.31 1.61 17.01
CA ILE A 120 -18.75 2.92 17.36
C ILE A 120 -19.19 3.32 18.78
N ARG A 121 -20.41 2.94 19.18
CA ARG A 121 -20.92 3.20 20.53
C ARG A 121 -20.17 2.40 21.59
N GLU A 122 -19.95 1.11 21.37
CA GLU A 122 -19.12 0.27 22.25
C GLU A 122 -17.70 0.82 22.41
N LEU A 123 -17.10 1.27 21.31
CA LEU A 123 -15.80 1.94 21.33
C LEU A 123 -15.86 3.25 22.14
N ALA A 124 -16.90 4.05 21.95
CA ALA A 124 -17.08 5.30 22.69
C ALA A 124 -17.24 5.05 24.20
N ASP A 125 -17.99 4.00 24.58
CA ASP A 125 -18.27 3.64 25.97
C ASP A 125 -17.03 3.12 26.73
N CYS A 126 -15.96 2.73 26.01
CA CYS A 126 -14.66 2.43 26.61
C CYS A 126 -13.97 3.64 27.27
N VAL A 127 -14.43 4.87 26.99
CA VAL A 127 -13.80 6.10 27.47
C VAL A 127 -14.79 6.93 28.29
N VAL A 128 -14.45 7.16 29.56
CA VAL A 128 -15.19 8.11 30.40
C VAL A 128 -14.67 9.53 30.13
N VAL A 129 -15.55 10.38 29.61
CA VAL A 129 -15.26 11.79 29.35
C VAL A 129 -16.10 12.73 30.21
N ARG A 130 -15.70 14.00 30.31
CA ARG A 130 -16.46 15.02 31.05
C ARG A 130 -17.80 15.39 30.40
N ASN A 131 -17.88 15.34 29.07
CA ASN A 131 -19.06 15.74 28.28
C ASN A 131 -19.56 14.54 27.45
N PRO A 132 -20.13 13.50 28.09
CA PRO A 132 -20.51 12.25 27.43
C PRO A 132 -21.55 12.45 26.33
N GLU A 133 -22.41 13.46 26.44
CA GLU A 133 -23.50 13.74 25.49
C GLU A 133 -23.02 14.15 24.09
N LYS A 134 -21.77 14.65 23.97
CA LYS A 134 -21.17 15.03 22.68
C LYS A 134 -20.13 14.03 22.18
N TRP A 135 -19.65 13.14 23.05
CA TRP A 135 -18.52 12.25 22.77
C TRP A 135 -18.78 11.34 21.59
N LEU A 136 -19.88 10.58 21.63
CA LEU A 136 -20.25 9.65 20.56
C LEU A 136 -20.33 10.35 19.20
N LEU A 137 -20.98 11.52 19.16
CA LEU A 137 -21.13 12.31 17.93
C LEU A 137 -19.78 12.75 17.37
N TYR A 138 -18.89 13.26 18.22
CA TYR A 138 -17.59 13.77 17.79
C TYR A 138 -16.63 12.65 17.40
N LEU A 139 -16.60 11.55 18.16
CA LEU A 139 -15.83 10.37 17.81
C LEU A 139 -16.29 9.79 16.46
N THR A 140 -17.61 9.66 16.26
CA THR A 140 -18.18 9.18 14.99
C THR A 140 -17.77 10.08 13.83
N LYS A 141 -17.93 11.41 13.97
CA LYS A 141 -17.54 12.37 12.92
C LYS A 141 -16.05 12.28 12.61
N TRP A 142 -15.22 12.16 13.64
CA TRP A 142 -13.77 12.05 13.46
C TRP A 142 -13.39 10.76 12.74
N LEU A 143 -13.95 9.60 13.11
CA LEU A 143 -13.72 8.33 12.45
C LEU A 143 -14.16 8.36 10.98
N VAL A 144 -15.34 8.90 10.69
CA VAL A 144 -15.82 9.08 9.31
C VAL A 144 -14.89 10.00 8.52
N ALA A 145 -14.41 11.10 9.13
CA ALA A 145 -13.46 12.01 8.51
C ALA A 145 -12.11 11.34 8.23
N VAL A 146 -11.61 10.45 9.10
CA VAL A 146 -10.40 9.65 8.86
C VAL A 146 -10.55 8.81 7.59
N VAL A 147 -11.66 8.08 7.46
CA VAL A 147 -11.91 7.26 6.27
C VAL A 147 -12.07 8.14 5.03
N ALA A 148 -12.83 9.23 5.11
CA ALA A 148 -12.99 10.17 4.01
C ALA A 148 -11.64 10.75 3.54
N ASN A 149 -10.74 11.07 4.49
CA ASN A 149 -9.41 11.59 4.18
C ASN A 149 -8.50 10.54 3.55
N ALA A 150 -8.62 9.27 3.94
CA ALA A 150 -7.86 8.19 3.31
C ALA A 150 -8.33 7.90 1.87
N MET A 151 -9.60 8.17 1.57
CA MET A 151 -10.24 7.89 0.29
C MET A 151 -10.19 9.05 -0.72
N ASP A 152 -9.83 10.26 -0.26
CA ASP A 152 -9.71 11.46 -1.10
C ASP A 152 -8.24 11.81 -1.34
N ASP A 153 -7.78 11.62 -2.57
CA ASP A 153 -6.39 11.92 -2.95
C ASP A 153 -6.13 13.40 -3.26
N ARG A 154 -7.16 14.27 -3.18
CA ARG A 154 -7.08 15.69 -3.60
C ARG A 154 -7.14 16.65 -2.45
N GLU A 155 -8.12 16.45 -1.55
CA GLU A 155 -8.43 17.40 -0.50
C GLU A 155 -8.28 16.78 0.87
N CYS A 156 -7.73 17.54 1.81
CA CYS A 156 -7.78 17.17 3.21
C CYS A 156 -9.25 17.22 3.68
N ARG A 157 -9.76 16.09 4.19
CA ARG A 157 -11.12 15.94 4.72
C ARG A 157 -11.16 15.92 6.24
N ASN A 158 -10.05 15.58 6.89
CA ASN A 158 -9.95 15.61 8.35
C ASN A 158 -9.02 16.71 8.84
N HIS A 159 -9.61 17.81 9.29
CA HIS A 159 -8.89 18.97 9.85
C HIS A 159 -8.82 18.95 11.38
N THR A 160 -9.15 17.81 12.02
CA THR A 160 -9.31 17.73 13.47
C THR A 160 -8.46 16.61 14.06
N CYS A 161 -7.91 16.84 15.25
CA CYS A 161 -7.20 15.83 16.02
C CYS A 161 -8.03 15.40 17.24
N LEU A 162 -7.98 14.11 17.54
CA LEU A 162 -8.56 13.56 18.76
C LEU A 162 -7.56 13.73 19.90
N VAL A 163 -7.93 14.43 20.97
CA VAL A 163 -7.05 14.69 22.12
C VAL A 163 -7.62 14.06 23.37
N LEU A 164 -6.89 13.07 23.92
CA LEU A 164 -7.23 12.44 25.19
C LEU A 164 -6.39 13.07 26.32
N THR A 165 -7.08 13.64 27.31
CA THR A 165 -6.43 14.23 28.50
C THR A 165 -6.83 13.47 29.75
N GLY A 166 -5.85 13.14 30.58
CA GLY A 166 -6.06 12.38 31.81
C GLY A 166 -4.73 11.94 32.41
N GLU A 167 -4.79 11.40 33.62
CA GLU A 167 -3.62 10.91 34.36
C GLU A 167 -2.81 9.88 33.57
N GLN A 168 -1.53 9.74 33.92
CA GLN A 168 -0.69 8.67 33.39
C GLN A 168 -1.25 7.30 33.81
N GLY A 169 -1.03 6.27 32.98
CA GLY A 169 -1.51 4.91 33.27
C GLY A 169 -3.00 4.68 33.01
N ARG A 170 -3.72 5.63 32.40
CA ARG A 170 -5.14 5.49 32.02
C ARG A 170 -5.37 4.84 30.63
N PHE A 171 -4.39 4.08 30.12
CA PHE A 171 -4.49 3.34 28.84
C PHE A 171 -4.85 4.19 27.60
N LYS A 172 -4.56 5.50 27.61
CA LYS A 172 -4.88 6.42 26.50
C LYS A 172 -4.23 5.97 25.18
N THR A 173 -2.93 5.66 25.23
CA THR A 173 -2.16 5.18 24.07
C THR A 173 -2.75 3.87 23.54
N THR A 174 -3.04 2.92 24.43
CA THR A 174 -3.68 1.65 24.08
C THR A 174 -5.02 1.86 23.39
N PHE A 175 -5.87 2.76 23.88
CA PHE A 175 -7.14 3.08 23.23
C PHE A 175 -6.95 3.67 21.82
N LEU A 176 -5.98 4.59 21.65
CA LEU A 176 -5.70 5.20 20.35
C LEU A 176 -5.11 4.19 19.36
N ASP A 177 -4.28 3.26 19.81
CA ASP A 177 -3.71 2.21 18.97
C ASP A 177 -4.81 1.28 18.42
N LEU A 178 -5.89 1.04 19.18
CA LEU A 178 -7.05 0.26 18.73
C LEU A 178 -7.86 0.91 17.59
N LEU A 179 -7.68 2.21 17.37
CA LEU A 179 -8.35 2.92 16.26
C LEU A 179 -7.76 2.53 14.90
N CYS A 180 -6.51 2.02 14.88
CA CYS A 180 -5.90 1.50 13.66
C CYS A 180 -6.27 0.02 13.48
N PRO A 181 -6.86 -0.37 12.35
CA PRO A 181 -7.15 -1.79 12.11
C PRO A 181 -5.88 -2.65 12.14
N PRO A 182 -5.94 -3.91 12.62
CA PRO A 182 -4.78 -4.80 12.68
C PRO A 182 -4.03 -4.97 11.35
N LYS A 183 -4.77 -5.02 10.23
CA LYS A 183 -4.18 -5.11 8.88
C LYS A 183 -3.40 -3.85 8.46
N LEU A 184 -3.66 -2.72 9.12
CA LEU A 184 -3.06 -1.42 8.84
C LEU A 184 -2.10 -0.94 9.93
N HIS A 185 -1.73 -1.77 10.92
CA HIS A 185 -0.76 -1.39 11.95
C HIS A 185 0.58 -0.86 11.38
N GLY A 186 0.99 -1.34 10.20
CA GLY A 186 2.18 -0.82 9.50
C GLY A 186 2.04 0.65 9.07
N TYR A 187 0.82 1.14 8.91
CA TYR A 187 0.47 2.53 8.59
C TYR A 187 0.04 3.30 9.86
N SER A 188 0.58 2.92 11.02
CA SER A 188 0.41 3.68 12.24
C SER A 188 1.76 4.04 12.85
N TYR A 189 1.83 5.22 13.43
CA TYR A 189 2.99 5.69 14.16
C TYR A 189 2.58 6.20 15.53
N THR A 190 3.28 5.74 16.56
CA THR A 190 3.13 6.24 17.93
C THR A 190 4.46 6.79 18.39
N GLY A 191 4.49 8.08 18.73
CA GLY A 191 5.72 8.72 19.15
C GLY A 191 5.68 10.24 19.08
N LYS A 192 6.85 10.81 18.83
CA LYS A 192 7.07 12.26 18.82
C LYS A 192 7.15 12.76 17.37
N ILE A 193 6.49 13.88 17.10
CA ILE A 193 6.50 14.56 15.81
C ILE A 193 7.19 15.90 15.99
N TYR A 194 8.21 16.14 15.17
CA TYR A 194 8.91 17.42 15.11
C TYR A 194 8.65 18.03 13.72
N PRO A 195 7.68 18.95 13.57
CA PRO A 195 7.26 19.47 12.26
C PRO A 195 8.37 20.13 11.44
N GLN A 196 9.47 20.50 12.09
CA GLN A 196 10.64 21.11 11.45
C GLN A 196 11.55 20.08 10.75
N GLU A 197 11.38 18.78 11.07
CA GLU A 197 12.21 17.71 10.51
C GLU A 197 11.59 17.18 9.22
N LYS A 198 12.42 17.05 8.18
CA LYS A 198 11.98 16.56 6.86
C LYS A 198 11.37 15.16 6.95
N ASP A 199 11.94 14.28 7.76
CA ASP A 199 11.47 12.90 7.92
C ASP A 199 10.08 12.84 8.58
N THR A 200 9.74 13.83 9.40
CA THR A 200 8.40 13.96 10.00
C THR A 200 7.31 14.11 8.95
N LEU A 201 7.55 14.89 7.88
CA LEU A 201 6.57 15.04 6.79
C LEU A 201 6.32 13.72 6.06
N THR A 202 7.36 12.90 5.91
CA THR A 202 7.24 11.55 5.35
C THR A 202 6.36 10.68 6.25
N TYR A 203 6.60 10.67 7.57
CA TYR A 203 5.73 9.93 8.50
C TYR A 203 4.27 10.40 8.44
N VAL A 204 4.04 11.71 8.28
CA VAL A 204 2.69 12.26 8.13
C VAL A 204 2.00 11.77 6.84
N GLY A 205 2.73 11.71 5.73
CA GLY A 205 2.17 11.24 4.45
C GLY A 205 2.02 9.72 4.33
N GLN A 206 2.70 8.95 5.19
CA GLN A 206 2.81 7.49 5.05
C GLN A 206 2.01 6.68 6.06
N ASN A 207 1.25 7.34 6.94
CA ASN A 207 0.46 6.70 7.99
C ASN A 207 -1.00 7.12 7.95
N LEU A 208 -1.90 6.18 8.25
CA LEU A 208 -3.32 6.44 8.45
C LEU A 208 -3.58 7.13 9.80
N ILE A 209 -2.97 6.60 10.87
CA ILE A 209 -3.12 7.09 12.25
C ILE A 209 -1.76 7.47 12.79
N ILE A 210 -1.70 8.65 13.41
CA ILE A 210 -0.49 9.13 14.06
C ILE A 210 -0.84 9.55 15.48
N ASN A 211 -0.32 8.80 16.44
CA ASN A 211 -0.49 9.03 17.85
C ASN A 211 0.69 9.84 18.39
N ILE A 212 0.42 11.09 18.75
CA ILE A 212 1.43 12.04 19.25
C ILE A 212 1.43 11.98 20.77
N ASP A 213 2.39 11.30 21.35
CA ASP A 213 2.47 11.15 22.81
C ASP A 213 3.22 12.32 23.46
N ASP A 214 2.66 12.82 24.56
CA ASP A 214 3.27 13.79 25.47
C ASP A 214 3.86 15.09 24.88
N GLN A 215 3.47 15.49 23.65
CA GLN A 215 3.98 16.71 22.99
C GLN A 215 2.99 17.85 22.82
N LEU A 216 1.69 17.63 22.98
CA LEU A 216 0.69 18.72 22.79
C LEU A 216 0.93 19.90 23.75
N LYS A 217 1.42 19.64 24.97
CA LYS A 217 1.82 20.70 25.93
C LYS A 217 3.00 21.54 25.44
N ALA A 218 3.89 20.98 24.62
CA ALA A 218 5.06 21.67 24.09
C ALA A 218 4.74 22.42 22.79
N LEU A 219 3.81 21.90 21.97
CA LEU A 219 3.40 22.53 20.71
C LEU A 219 2.61 23.84 20.91
N ASN A 220 1.89 23.98 22.03
CA ASN A 220 1.10 25.17 22.36
C ASN A 220 1.90 26.32 23.02
N LYS A 221 3.23 26.23 23.13
CA LYS A 221 4.08 27.29 23.74
C LYS A 221 4.54 28.36 22.72
N ARG A 222 3.77 28.61 21.67
CA ARG A 222 4.02 29.72 20.74
C ARG A 222 3.24 30.95 21.14
#